data_AF-A0A0F3NYP2-F1
#
_entry.id   AF-A0A0F3NYP2-F1
#
_cell.length_a   1.000
_cell.length_b   1.000
_cell.length_c   1.000
_cell.angle_alpha   90.00
_cell.angle_beta   90.00
_cell.angle_gamma   90.00
#
_symmetry.space_group_name_H-M   'P 1'
#
loop_
_entity.id
_entity.type
_entity.pdbx_description
1 polymer ?
#
loop_
_entity_poly.entity_id
_entity_poly.type
_entity_poly.pdbx_seq_one_letter_code
_entity_poly.pdbx_strand_id
1 'polypeptide(L)'
;MHLSRFLDPKNDVAFKKIFGSEKNKDILIHFLNDILLFEGNREITEVEFLGTILDADIASKKESIVDVLCKDKNGAQYIIEMQVDPTQGFEKRAQYYAAKAYGRQPNRGKEGKYSDLKEVIFIAIADYKLFPNKEDYISRHVILDKKTYEHDLKDFSFTFIELPKFKKIEWKS
;
A
#
# COMPACT_ATOMS: atom_id res chain seq x y z
N MET A 1 -11.85 -24.65 25.96
CA MET A 1 -11.85 -23.23 25.56
C MET A 1 -10.41 -22.86 25.21
N HIS A 2 -9.98 -23.16 23.98
CA HIS A 2 -8.61 -22.89 23.56
C HIS A 2 -8.56 -21.45 23.06
N LEU A 3 -7.86 -20.56 23.78
CA LEU A 3 -7.51 -19.24 23.27
C LEU A 3 -6.63 -19.42 22.04
N SER A 4 -7.20 -19.22 20.85
CA SER A 4 -6.42 -18.98 19.63
C SER A 4 -5.71 -17.64 19.78
N ARG A 5 -4.45 -17.72 20.21
CA ARG A 5 -3.49 -16.63 20.44
C ARG A 5 -2.94 -16.09 19.11
N PHE A 6 -3.83 -15.71 18.21
CA PHE A 6 -3.49 -14.98 17.00
C PHE A 6 -4.31 -13.69 17.00
N LEU A 7 -3.64 -12.56 16.81
CA LEU A 7 -4.31 -11.28 16.56
C LEU A 7 -5.25 -11.48 15.38
N ASP A 8 -6.54 -11.20 15.55
CA ASP A 8 -7.42 -11.04 14.40
C ASP A 8 -6.93 -9.80 13.64
N PRO A 9 -6.51 -9.91 12.37
CA PRO A 9 -6.09 -8.75 11.60
C PRO A 9 -7.20 -7.75 11.32
N LYS A 10 -8.45 -8.13 11.59
CA LYS A 10 -9.63 -7.26 11.59
C LYS A 10 -9.75 -6.45 12.89
N ASN A 11 -8.92 -6.73 13.91
CA ASN A 11 -8.88 -5.95 15.13
C ASN A 11 -8.05 -4.68 14.92
N ASP A 12 -8.73 -3.66 14.39
CA ASP A 12 -8.26 -2.30 14.15
C ASP A 12 -7.34 -1.74 15.23
N VAL A 13 -7.68 -1.98 16.50
CA VAL A 13 -6.96 -1.43 17.65
C VAL A 13 -5.62 -2.12 17.84
N ALA A 14 -5.59 -3.44 17.64
CA ALA A 14 -4.38 -4.23 17.79
C ALA A 14 -3.44 -4.01 16.58
N PHE A 15 -3.99 -3.90 15.37
CA PHE A 15 -3.23 -3.54 14.17
C PHE A 15 -2.68 -2.12 14.24
N LYS A 16 -3.48 -1.10 14.62
CA LYS A 16 -2.98 0.27 14.86
C LYS A 16 -1.88 0.30 15.92
N LYS A 17 -1.99 -0.48 17.00
CA LYS A 17 -0.94 -0.53 18.05
C LYS A 17 0.35 -1.19 17.58
N ILE A 18 0.26 -2.26 16.80
CA ILE A 18 1.44 -2.99 16.32
C ILE A 18 2.07 -2.23 15.15
N PHE A 19 1.30 -1.79 14.17
CA PHE A 19 1.84 -1.23 12.93
C PHE A 19 1.77 0.28 12.83
N GLY A 20 0.96 0.96 13.65
CA GLY A 20 0.75 2.41 13.60
C GLY A 20 1.75 3.23 14.43
N SER A 21 2.84 2.64 14.92
CA SER A 21 3.84 3.34 15.72
C SER A 21 5.25 3.21 15.16
N GLU A 22 6.00 4.31 15.25
CA GLU A 22 7.42 4.41 14.88
C GLU A 22 8.30 3.31 15.52
N LYS A 23 7.97 2.88 16.74
CA LYS A 23 8.74 1.87 17.49
C LYS A 23 8.68 0.47 16.88
N ASN A 24 7.69 0.20 16.02
CA ASN A 24 7.44 -1.12 15.45
C ASN A 24 7.67 -1.14 13.94
N LYS A 25 8.42 -0.18 13.39
CA LYS A 25 8.72 -0.10 11.95
C LYS A 25 9.32 -1.39 11.39
N ASP A 26 10.24 -2.02 12.11
CA ASP A 26 10.88 -3.26 11.65
C ASP A 26 9.87 -4.40 11.52
N ILE A 27 8.91 -4.51 12.44
CA ILE A 27 7.83 -5.50 12.39
C ILE A 27 6.93 -5.23 11.18
N LEU A 28 6.63 -3.96 10.90
CA LEU A 28 5.88 -3.57 9.72
C LEU A 28 6.63 -3.90 8.44
N ILE A 29 7.93 -3.62 8.34
CA ILE A 29 8.76 -3.96 7.18
C ILE A 29 8.72 -5.46 6.90
N HIS A 30 8.98 -6.29 7.92
CA HIS A 30 8.95 -7.74 7.77
C HIS A 30 7.56 -8.24 7.34
N PHE A 31 6.50 -7.77 8.00
CA PHE A 31 5.14 -8.14 7.63
C PHE A 31 4.82 -7.79 6.18
N LEU A 32 5.19 -6.58 5.72
CA LEU A 32 4.95 -6.12 4.36
C LEU A 32 5.75 -6.89 3.32
N ASN A 33 7.01 -7.20 3.59
CA ASN A 33 7.81 -8.02 2.70
C ASN A 33 7.23 -9.44 2.57
N ASP A 34 6.76 -10.04 3.68
CA ASP A 34 6.16 -11.37 3.69
C ASP A 34 4.82 -11.43 2.94
N ILE A 35 3.89 -10.49 3.20
CA ILE A 35 2.57 -10.48 2.56
C ILE A 35 2.63 -10.13 1.07
N LEU A 36 3.57 -9.26 0.68
CA LEU A 36 3.73 -8.83 -0.71
C LEU A 36 4.68 -9.72 -1.50
N LEU A 37 5.29 -10.71 -0.84
CA LEU A 37 6.32 -11.59 -1.40
C LEU A 37 7.46 -10.76 -2.04
N PHE A 38 7.86 -9.70 -1.35
CA PHE A 38 8.93 -8.81 -1.77
C PHE A 38 10.27 -9.36 -1.31
N GLU A 39 11.11 -9.72 -2.28
CA GLU A 39 12.42 -10.30 -2.05
C GLU A 39 13.49 -9.60 -2.91
N GLY A 40 14.75 -9.77 -2.52
CA GLY A 40 15.91 -9.30 -3.27
C GLY A 40 15.92 -7.78 -3.44
N ASN A 41 15.72 -7.32 -4.68
CA ASN A 41 15.78 -5.91 -5.05
C ASN A 41 14.49 -5.13 -4.73
N ARG A 42 13.38 -5.83 -4.47
CA ARG A 42 12.08 -5.22 -4.09
C ARG A 42 11.84 -5.22 -2.59
N GLU A 43 12.78 -5.77 -1.83
CA GLU A 43 12.72 -5.79 -0.37
C GLU A 43 12.64 -4.35 0.17
N ILE A 44 11.60 -4.08 0.96
CA ILE A 44 11.42 -2.80 1.65
C ILE A 44 12.52 -2.65 2.70
N THR A 45 13.18 -1.49 2.69
CA THR A 45 14.26 -1.15 3.63
C THR A 45 13.95 0.08 4.47
N GLU A 46 13.05 0.95 4.02
CA GLU A 46 12.67 2.17 4.73
C GLU A 46 11.15 2.26 4.86
N VAL A 47 10.68 2.80 5.99
CA VAL A 47 9.27 3.11 6.24
C VAL A 47 9.14 4.48 6.90
N GLU A 48 8.23 5.28 6.37
CA GLU A 48 7.81 6.58 6.90
C GLU A 48 6.28 6.62 7.00
N PHE A 49 5.71 7.15 8.08
CA PHE A 49 4.26 7.23 8.23
C PHE A 49 3.70 8.42 7.47
N LEU A 50 2.75 8.20 6.55
CA LEU A 50 2.22 9.25 5.67
C LEU A 50 1.46 10.35 6.39
N GLY A 51 1.02 10.12 7.63
CA GLY A 51 0.45 11.13 8.52
C GLY A 51 1.38 12.33 8.78
N THR A 52 2.71 12.15 8.67
CA THR A 52 3.68 13.26 8.75
C THR A 52 3.94 13.94 7.40
N ILE A 53 3.50 13.32 6.30
CA ILE A 53 3.79 13.74 4.93
C ILE A 53 2.60 14.50 4.34
N LEU A 54 1.37 14.06 4.58
CA LEU A 54 0.15 14.64 3.98
C LEU A 54 -0.36 15.85 4.78
N ASP A 55 -0.94 16.83 4.08
CA ASP A 55 -1.46 18.07 4.69
C ASP A 55 -2.40 17.73 5.87
N ALA A 56 -2.28 18.49 6.97
CA ALA A 56 -3.02 18.23 8.22
C ALA A 56 -4.55 18.13 8.03
N ASP A 57 -5.10 18.84 7.04
CA ASP A 57 -6.53 18.81 6.68
C ASP A 57 -6.99 17.49 6.04
N ILE A 58 -6.06 16.75 5.42
CA ILE A 58 -6.32 15.42 4.86
C ILE A 58 -6.10 14.37 5.93
N ALA A 59 -5.03 14.49 6.73
CA ALA A 59 -4.72 13.55 7.81
C ALA A 59 -5.85 13.48 8.86
N SER A 60 -6.48 14.61 9.20
CA SER A 60 -7.59 14.68 10.16
C SER A 60 -8.90 14.01 9.70
N LYS A 61 -9.03 13.72 8.39
CA LYS A 61 -10.23 13.08 7.80
C LYS A 61 -10.03 11.61 7.47
N LYS A 62 -8.89 11.02 7.82
CA LYS A 62 -8.55 9.63 7.50
C LYS A 62 -9.03 8.67 8.58
N GLU A 63 -9.79 7.68 8.16
CA GLU A 63 -10.18 6.51 8.97
C GLU A 63 -9.36 5.26 8.59
N SER A 64 -8.13 5.44 8.11
CA SER A 64 -7.23 4.31 7.79
C SER A 64 -6.52 3.78 9.04
N ILE A 65 -6.21 2.49 9.04
CA ILE A 65 -5.49 1.80 10.13
C ILE A 65 -4.00 2.02 10.03
N VAL A 66 -3.48 1.94 8.81
CA VAL A 66 -2.07 2.09 8.48
C VAL A 66 -1.99 2.89 7.21
N ASP A 67 -1.12 3.89 7.20
CA ASP A 67 -0.84 4.71 6.04
C ASP A 67 0.66 5.01 6.05
N VAL A 68 1.42 4.23 5.28
CA VAL A 68 2.88 4.32 5.26
C VAL A 68 3.40 4.49 3.84
N LEU A 69 4.48 5.25 3.73
CA LEU A 69 5.34 5.35 2.58
C LEU A 69 6.59 4.52 2.85
N CYS A 70 6.80 3.48 2.07
CA CYS A 70 7.98 2.64 2.14
C CYS A 70 8.90 2.90 0.94
N LYS A 71 10.18 2.56 1.09
CA LYS A 71 11.11 2.49 -0.04
C LYS A 71 11.85 1.17 -0.08
N ASP A 72 12.08 0.67 -1.28
CA ASP A 72 12.99 -0.47 -1.49
C ASP A 72 14.43 -0.02 -1.77
N LYS A 73 15.32 -1.00 -1.93
CA LYS A 73 16.75 -0.81 -2.23
C LYS A 73 17.02 -0.02 -3.51
N ASN A 74 16.08 0.00 -4.46
CA ASN A 74 16.22 0.73 -5.73
C ASN A 74 15.65 2.15 -5.66
N GLY A 75 15.04 2.50 -4.54
CA GLY A 75 14.36 3.77 -4.31
C GLY A 75 12.93 3.81 -4.84
N ALA A 76 12.36 2.69 -5.29
CA ALA A 76 10.94 2.63 -5.60
C ALA A 76 10.12 2.90 -4.34
N GLN A 77 9.03 3.65 -4.49
CA GLN A 77 8.19 4.07 -3.39
C GLN A 77 6.93 3.23 -3.33
N TYR A 78 6.57 2.76 -2.14
CA TYR A 78 5.36 1.98 -1.91
C TYR A 78 4.47 2.73 -0.95
N ILE A 79 3.25 3.06 -1.37
CA ILE A 79 2.24 3.62 -0.49
C ILE A 79 1.35 2.48 -0.06
N ILE A 80 1.31 2.19 1.23
CA ILE A 80 0.55 1.04 1.75
C ILE A 80 -0.52 1.55 2.70
N GLU A 81 -1.77 1.31 2.32
CA GLU A 81 -2.94 1.72 3.08
C GLU A 81 -3.79 0.51 3.47
N MET A 82 -4.11 0.39 4.76
CA MET A 82 -5.01 -0.65 5.26
C MET A 82 -6.34 -0.05 5.72
N GLN A 83 -7.44 -0.54 5.16
CA GLN A 83 -8.79 -0.06 5.45
C GLN A 83 -9.73 -1.18 5.88
N VAL A 84 -10.45 -1.00 6.99
CA VAL A 84 -11.58 -1.88 7.35
C VAL A 84 -12.91 -1.40 6.79
N ASP A 85 -13.11 -0.09 6.77
CA ASP A 85 -14.39 0.50 6.38
C ASP A 85 -14.32 1.15 4.98
N PRO A 86 -15.38 0.98 4.17
CA PRO A 86 -15.45 1.61 2.87
C PRO A 86 -15.55 3.13 3.01
N THR A 87 -14.67 3.84 2.30
CA THR A 87 -14.69 5.31 2.25
C THR A 87 -14.99 5.80 0.84
N GLN A 88 -15.85 6.82 0.72
CA GLN A 88 -16.20 7.37 -0.58
C GLN A 88 -14.97 7.97 -1.27
N GLY A 89 -14.73 7.58 -2.52
CA GLY A 89 -13.63 8.12 -3.33
C GLY A 89 -12.26 7.53 -3.02
N PHE A 90 -12.20 6.34 -2.41
CA PHE A 90 -10.95 5.65 -2.10
C PHE A 90 -10.02 5.49 -3.31
N GLU A 91 -10.57 5.18 -4.49
CA GLU A 91 -9.79 5.01 -5.71
C GLU A 91 -9.14 6.32 -6.19
N LYS A 92 -9.86 7.44 -6.03
CA LYS A 92 -9.31 8.78 -6.33
C LYS A 92 -8.23 9.16 -5.33
N ARG A 93 -8.39 8.76 -4.07
CA ARG A 93 -7.44 9.00 -2.99
C ARG A 93 -6.14 8.23 -3.21
N ALA A 94 -6.23 6.98 -3.63
CA ALA A 94 -5.08 6.17 -4.04
C ALA A 94 -4.27 6.88 -5.14
N GLN A 95 -4.96 7.33 -6.20
CA GLN A 95 -4.33 8.08 -7.30
C GLN A 95 -3.70 9.40 -6.83
N TYR A 96 -4.40 10.15 -5.97
CA TYR A 96 -3.89 11.40 -5.42
C TYR A 96 -2.62 11.20 -4.59
N TYR A 97 -2.57 10.17 -3.73
CA TYR A 97 -1.37 9.87 -2.94
C TYR A 97 -0.21 9.44 -3.80
N ALA A 98 -0.44 8.55 -4.77
CA ALA A 98 0.61 8.13 -5.69
C ALA A 98 1.20 9.34 -6.43
N ALA A 99 0.35 10.19 -7.03
CA ALA A 99 0.78 11.39 -7.74
C ALA A 99 1.54 12.37 -6.83
N LYS A 100 1.10 12.54 -5.59
CA LYS A 100 1.73 13.43 -4.60
C LYS A 100 3.10 12.90 -4.15
N ALA A 101 3.24 11.59 -3.94
CA ALA A 101 4.53 10.97 -3.61
C ALA A 101 5.52 11.12 -4.78
N TYR A 102 5.09 10.78 -6.00
CA TYR A 102 5.90 10.93 -7.21
C TYR A 102 6.37 12.38 -7.39
N GLY A 103 5.45 13.34 -7.23
CA GLY A 103 5.76 14.76 -7.32
C GLY A 103 6.57 15.33 -6.15
N ARG A 104 6.80 14.61 -5.06
CA ARG A 104 7.59 15.08 -3.91
C ARG A 104 8.98 14.48 -3.85
N GLN A 105 9.33 13.59 -4.78
CA GLN A 105 10.65 12.99 -4.81
C GLN A 105 11.74 14.08 -4.87
N PRO A 106 12.83 13.92 -4.10
CA PRO A 106 13.82 14.97 -3.86
C PRO A 106 14.55 15.45 -5.12
N ASN A 107 14.42 14.74 -6.25
CA ASN A 107 14.98 15.14 -7.55
C ASN A 107 14.23 16.29 -8.25
N ARG A 108 13.26 16.96 -7.59
CA ARG A 108 12.72 18.24 -8.06
C ARG A 108 13.63 19.39 -7.63
N GLY A 109 14.61 19.77 -8.46
CA GLY A 109 15.52 20.89 -8.17
C GLY A 109 16.65 21.09 -9.20
N LYS A 110 17.55 22.04 -8.91
CA LYS A 110 18.57 22.59 -9.84
C LYS A 110 19.53 21.58 -10.51
N GLU A 111 19.57 20.32 -10.06
CA GLU A 111 20.47 19.28 -10.59
C GLU A 111 19.78 17.91 -10.87
N GLY A 112 18.52 17.72 -10.47
CA GLY A 112 17.81 16.45 -10.62
C GLY A 112 17.15 16.29 -11.98
N LYS A 113 17.33 15.15 -12.66
CA LYS A 113 16.69 14.88 -13.95
C LYS A 113 15.38 14.15 -13.74
N TYR A 114 14.40 14.39 -14.62
CA TYR A 114 13.16 13.61 -14.66
C TYR A 114 13.41 12.10 -14.87
N SER A 115 14.53 11.73 -15.50
CA SER A 115 14.98 10.34 -15.66
C SER A 115 15.29 9.64 -14.35
N ASP A 116 15.50 10.39 -13.27
CA ASP A 116 15.90 9.85 -11.97
C ASP A 116 14.69 9.64 -11.05
N LEU A 117 13.48 9.96 -11.53
CA LEU A 117 12.25 9.65 -10.82
C LEU A 117 12.07 8.15 -10.68
N LYS A 118 11.59 7.75 -9.51
CA LYS A 118 11.37 6.36 -9.14
C LYS A 118 9.90 6.04 -9.20
N GLU A 119 9.58 4.80 -9.55
CA GLU A 119 8.21 4.31 -9.58
C GLU A 119 7.53 4.43 -8.20
N VAL A 120 6.22 4.61 -8.24
CA VAL A 120 5.34 4.68 -7.07
C VAL A 120 4.27 3.61 -7.22
N ILE A 121 4.27 2.66 -6.29
CA ILE A 121 3.30 1.58 -6.20
C ILE A 121 2.35 1.85 -5.03
N PHE A 122 1.06 1.97 -5.32
CA PHE A 122 0.04 2.04 -4.28
C PHE A 122 -0.48 0.63 -3.99
N ILE A 123 -0.60 0.27 -2.71
CA ILE A 123 -1.11 -1.02 -2.25
C ILE A 123 -2.18 -0.77 -1.20
N ALA A 124 -3.43 -1.09 -1.55
CA ALA A 124 -4.53 -1.12 -0.61
C ALA A 124 -4.72 -2.53 -0.06
N ILE A 125 -4.88 -2.66 1.26
CA ILE A 125 -5.39 -3.87 1.90
C ILE A 125 -6.75 -3.51 2.50
N ALA A 126 -7.82 -4.06 1.95
CA ALA A 126 -9.20 -3.71 2.32
C ALA A 126 -9.93 -4.92 2.92
N ASP A 127 -10.64 -4.73 4.05
CA ASP A 127 -11.56 -5.75 4.61
C ASP A 127 -13.00 -5.63 4.08
N TYR A 128 -13.16 -5.06 2.89
CA TYR A 128 -14.42 -4.94 2.17
C TYR A 128 -14.22 -5.20 0.67
N LYS A 129 -15.32 -5.38 -0.06
CA LYS A 129 -15.29 -5.57 -1.52
C LYS A 129 -15.33 -4.21 -2.22
N LEU A 130 -14.16 -3.74 -2.66
CA LEU A 130 -14.02 -2.52 -3.46
C LEU A 130 -14.44 -2.76 -4.93
N PHE A 131 -14.10 -3.92 -5.49
CA PHE A 131 -14.45 -4.28 -6.86
C PHE A 131 -15.38 -5.49 -6.87
N PRO A 132 -16.70 -5.31 -6.70
CA PRO A 132 -17.63 -6.42 -6.53
C PRO A 132 -17.69 -7.38 -7.72
N ASN A 133 -17.34 -6.91 -8.92
CA ASN A 133 -17.34 -7.70 -10.15
C ASN A 133 -16.03 -8.47 -10.41
N LYS A 134 -15.02 -8.35 -9.53
CA LYS A 134 -13.77 -9.10 -9.63
C LYS A 134 -13.79 -10.26 -8.64
N GLU A 135 -13.57 -11.48 -9.11
CA GLU A 135 -13.55 -12.67 -8.25
C GLU A 135 -12.23 -12.79 -7.45
N ASP A 136 -11.11 -12.39 -8.04
CA ASP A 136 -9.80 -12.48 -7.40
C ASP A 136 -9.68 -11.51 -6.22
N TYR A 137 -8.96 -11.96 -5.19
CA TYR A 137 -8.65 -11.15 -4.00
C TYR A 137 -7.55 -10.13 -4.24
N ILE A 138 -6.75 -10.27 -5.31
CA ILE A 138 -5.73 -9.29 -5.72
C ILE A 138 -6.12 -8.73 -7.07
N SER A 139 -6.26 -7.42 -7.13
CA SER A 139 -6.48 -6.67 -8.36
C SER A 139 -5.31 -5.72 -8.63
N ARG A 140 -4.61 -5.91 -9.74
CA ARG A 140 -3.50 -5.06 -10.18
C ARG A 140 -3.95 -4.16 -11.31
N HIS A 141 -3.66 -2.86 -11.20
CA HIS A 141 -4.02 -1.84 -12.17
C HIS A 141 -2.77 -1.08 -12.58
N VAL A 142 -2.58 -0.96 -13.89
CA VAL A 142 -1.45 -0.28 -14.55
C VAL A 142 -1.97 0.68 -15.61
N ILE A 143 -1.12 1.59 -16.08
CA ILE A 143 -1.47 2.50 -17.17
C ILE A 143 -1.18 1.80 -18.50
N LEU A 144 -2.17 1.76 -19.39
CA LEU A 144 -2.04 1.12 -20.70
C LEU A 144 -2.35 2.12 -21.81
N ASP A 145 -1.64 2.00 -22.94
CA ASP A 145 -2.07 2.64 -24.17
C ASP A 145 -3.48 2.16 -24.56
N LYS A 146 -4.30 3.09 -25.05
CA LYS A 146 -5.71 2.81 -25.30
C LYS A 146 -5.94 1.88 -26.50
N LYS A 147 -5.03 1.87 -27.47
CA LYS A 147 -5.18 1.13 -28.73
C LYS A 147 -4.39 -0.17 -28.71
N THR A 148 -3.13 -0.13 -28.28
CA THR A 148 -2.21 -1.26 -28.31
C THR A 148 -2.23 -2.05 -27.00
N TYR A 149 -2.74 -1.46 -25.92
CA TYR A 149 -2.64 -2.00 -24.57
C TYR A 149 -1.19 -2.17 -24.08
N GLU A 150 -0.24 -1.43 -24.66
CA GLU A 150 1.14 -1.39 -24.23
C GLU A 150 1.30 -0.63 -22.90
N HIS A 151 2.28 -1.03 -22.08
CA HIS A 151 2.54 -0.45 -20.76
C HIS A 151 3.81 0.40 -20.79
N ASP A 152 3.74 1.56 -21.45
CA ASP A 152 4.88 2.47 -21.61
C ASP A 152 5.12 3.36 -20.39
N LEU A 153 4.03 3.77 -19.71
CA LEU A 153 4.06 4.61 -18.53
C LEU A 153 4.08 3.73 -17.27
N LYS A 154 5.28 3.33 -16.83
CA LYS A 154 5.49 2.27 -15.83
C LYS A 154 5.56 2.73 -14.38
N ASP A 155 5.75 4.03 -14.17
CA ASP A 155 6.05 4.59 -12.85
C ASP A 155 4.86 4.59 -11.88
N PHE A 156 3.67 4.22 -12.32
CA PHE A 156 2.49 4.12 -11.46
C PHE A 156 1.85 2.75 -11.58
N SER A 157 1.65 2.11 -10.44
CA SER A 157 0.79 0.94 -10.35
C SER A 157 -0.04 0.95 -9.07
N PHE A 158 -1.21 0.32 -9.12
CA PHE A 158 -2.15 0.25 -8.01
C PHE A 158 -2.56 -1.19 -7.80
N THR A 159 -2.28 -1.71 -6.61
CA THR A 159 -2.68 -3.06 -6.20
C THR A 159 -3.73 -2.95 -5.11
N PHE A 160 -4.84 -3.65 -5.25
CA PHE A 160 -5.89 -3.74 -4.24
C PHE A 160 -6.02 -5.20 -3.80
N ILE A 161 -5.84 -5.44 -2.51
CA ILE A 161 -5.95 -6.73 -1.85
C ILE A 161 -7.24 -6.70 -1.02
N GLU A 162 -8.26 -7.44 -1.45
CA GLU A 162 -9.59 -7.49 -0.82
C GLU A 162 -9.71 -8.74 0.05
N LEU A 163 -9.48 -8.60 1.36
CA LEU A 163 -9.46 -9.70 2.33
C LEU A 163 -10.73 -10.57 2.33
N PRO A 164 -11.96 -10.04 2.13
CA PRO A 164 -13.17 -10.88 2.09
C PRO A 164 -13.22 -11.87 0.93
N LYS A 165 -12.37 -11.68 -0.10
CA LYS A 165 -12.27 -12.60 -1.25
C LYS A 165 -11.18 -13.66 -1.05
N PHE A 166 -10.36 -13.53 -0.01
CA PHE A 166 -9.31 -14.50 0.28
C PHE A 166 -9.94 -15.84 0.71
N LYS A 167 -9.72 -16.88 -0.10
CA LYS A 167 -10.14 -18.25 0.24
C LYS A 167 -8.98 -18.95 0.94
N LYS A 168 -9.15 -19.27 2.22
CA LYS A 168 -8.17 -20.07 2.96
C LYS A 168 -8.04 -21.43 2.26
N ILE A 169 -6.84 -21.76 1.78
CA ILE A 169 -6.53 -23.11 1.36
C ILE A 169 -6.43 -23.93 2.64
N GLU A 170 -7.43 -24.76 2.93
CA GLU A 170 -7.32 -25.77 3.97
C GLU A 170 -6.30 -26.81 3.50
N TRP A 171 -5.09 -26.75 4.06
CA TRP A 171 -4.16 -27.86 3.98
C TRP A 171 -4.78 -29.02 4.76
N LYS A 172 -5.25 -30.04 4.04
CA LYS A 172 -5.56 -31.34 4.64
C LYS A 172 -4.23 -31.95 5.10
N SER A 173 -3.87 -31.69 6.36
CA SER A 173 -2.90 -32.46 7.12
C SER A 173 -3.36 -33.91 7.27
#